data_AF-A0A7U9SNI6-F1
#
_entry.id   AF-A0A7U9SNI6-F1
#
_cell.length_a   1.000
_cell.length_b   1.000
_cell.length_c   1.000
_cell.angle_alpha   90.00
_cell.angle_beta   90.00
_cell.angle_gamma   90.00
#
_symmetry.space_group_name_H-M   'P 1'
#
loop_
_entity.id
_entity.type
_entity.pdbx_description
1 polymer ?
#
loop_
_entity_poly.entity_id
_entity_poly.type
_entity_poly.pdbx_seq_one_letter_code
_entity_poly.pdbx_strand_id
1 'polypeptide(L)'
;MKKEHDVFATAKVCMEAFKAKYDKAMAKKKERFKNLNINFKPGSPMFIAERDRITPECTVEIEDARHDCLKAFNDALEETIICERAHATVITNDTTRLMGVLDCLKDSSVSVDEYAALVEVYGNKSYWIDRLFEKIAEKNGIFETKVQPSLTAKLEILNELAANTREYLNEYDGEKKNFPVTSSDKYIYKMEERYTNGYSGVHMSGRETAKRLVSKALGMGDSLDRSVTLSNMLRTATPDMQDEILSVLAEGERPALSDPTMNLTGVKDVVDRFIKTDGELVKAASAAMKKADSAKSHGKCTSRNPGNNRRTKTDSFQTWL
;
A
#
# COMPACT_ATOMS: atom_id res chain seq x y z
N MET A 1 -16.06 -1.72 -3.59
CA MET A 1 -15.58 -2.53 -2.46
C MET A 1 -14.46 -1.74 -1.79
N LYS A 2 -14.65 -1.28 -0.54
CA LYS A 2 -13.50 -0.90 0.28
C LYS A 2 -12.70 -2.18 0.54
N LYS A 3 -11.38 -2.14 0.41
CA LYS A 3 -10.56 -3.34 0.46
C LYS A 3 -10.43 -3.74 1.93
N GLU A 4 -10.68 -5.00 2.25
CA GLU A 4 -10.53 -5.58 3.60
C GLU A 4 -9.12 -5.44 4.21
N HIS A 5 -8.16 -4.88 3.44
CA HIS A 5 -6.77 -4.66 3.83
C HIS A 5 -6.41 -3.17 3.94
N ASP A 6 -7.37 -2.26 3.75
CA ASP A 6 -7.15 -0.81 3.80
C ASP A 6 -6.68 -0.35 5.19
N VAL A 7 -6.95 -1.10 6.26
CA VAL A 7 -6.48 -0.80 7.62
C VAL A 7 -4.95 -0.79 7.73
N PHE A 8 -4.25 -1.69 7.01
CA PHE A 8 -2.79 -1.74 7.00
C PHE A 8 -2.20 -0.53 6.28
N ALA A 9 -2.80 -0.13 5.16
CA ALA A 9 -2.43 1.10 4.45
C ALA A 9 -2.73 2.34 5.30
N THR A 10 -3.86 2.36 5.99
CA THR A 10 -4.27 3.47 6.87
C THR A 10 -3.30 3.62 8.04
N ALA A 11 -2.90 2.52 8.68
CA ALA A 11 -1.91 2.52 9.75
C ALA A 11 -0.60 3.18 9.30
N LYS A 12 -0.08 2.77 8.12
CA LYS A 12 1.12 3.36 7.51
C LYS A 12 0.95 4.86 7.30
N VAL A 13 -0.11 5.27 6.61
CA VAL A 13 -0.37 6.68 6.30
C VAL A 13 -0.47 7.52 7.57
N CYS A 14 -1.12 7.01 8.63
CA CYS A 14 -1.23 7.70 9.90
C CYS A 14 0.13 7.88 10.58
N MET A 15 0.97 6.84 10.61
CA MET A 15 2.33 6.93 11.19
C MET A 15 3.21 7.92 10.41
N GLU A 16 3.23 7.84 9.08
CA GLU A 16 4.00 8.76 8.22
C GLU A 16 3.51 10.21 8.33
N ALA A 17 2.20 10.42 8.31
CA ALA A 17 1.60 11.74 8.45
C ALA A 17 1.87 12.35 9.83
N PHE A 18 1.78 11.55 10.90
CA PHE A 18 2.11 12.01 12.24
C PHE A 18 3.58 12.41 12.33
N LYS A 19 4.49 11.55 11.85
CA LYS A 19 5.92 11.86 11.78
C LYS A 19 6.18 13.19 11.06
N ALA A 20 5.59 13.39 9.88
CA ALA A 20 5.78 14.61 9.11
C ALA A 20 5.24 15.86 9.85
N LYS A 21 4.08 15.76 10.49
CA LYS A 21 3.49 16.85 11.30
C LYS A 21 4.34 17.14 12.54
N TYR A 22 4.83 16.10 13.22
CA TYR A 22 5.72 16.22 14.39
C TYR A 22 7.02 16.92 14.02
N ASP A 23 7.72 16.44 12.99
CA ASP A 23 9.00 16.99 12.51
C ASP A 23 8.83 18.47 12.13
N LYS A 24 7.71 18.82 11.47
CA LYS A 24 7.36 20.20 11.12
C LYS A 24 7.09 21.08 12.34
N ALA A 25 6.33 20.60 13.32
CA ALA A 25 6.04 21.34 14.56
C ALA A 25 7.33 21.61 15.35
N MET A 26 8.21 20.62 15.44
CA MET A 26 9.51 20.75 16.11
C MET A 26 10.45 21.72 15.37
N ALA A 27 10.48 21.68 14.04
CA ALA A 27 11.25 22.65 13.24
C ALA A 27 10.72 24.09 13.43
N LYS A 28 9.40 24.28 13.42
CA LYS A 28 8.73 25.57 13.67
C LYS A 28 9.02 26.09 15.08
N LYS A 29 8.99 25.22 16.09
CA LYS A 29 9.37 25.55 17.48
C LYS A 29 10.82 26.04 17.54
N LYS A 30 11.76 25.31 16.94
CA LYS A 30 13.18 25.68 16.91
C LYS A 30 13.40 27.03 16.24
N GLU A 31 12.73 27.28 15.11
CA GLU A 31 12.84 28.55 14.40
C GLU A 31 12.25 29.73 15.18
N ARG A 32 11.11 29.53 15.87
CA ARG A 32 10.53 30.55 16.75
C ARG A 32 11.44 30.90 17.92
N PHE A 33 12.08 29.91 18.56
CA PHE A 33 13.07 30.18 19.60
C PHE A 33 14.30 30.93 19.07
N LYS A 34 14.76 30.59 17.87
CA LYS A 34 15.87 31.30 17.22
C LYS A 34 15.50 32.76 16.96
N ASN A 35 14.32 33.02 16.39
CA ASN A 35 13.82 34.37 16.12
C ASN A 35 13.56 35.16 17.41
N LEU A 36 13.07 34.51 18.47
CA LEU A 36 12.90 35.11 19.78
C LEU A 36 14.23 35.62 20.35
N ASN A 37 15.29 34.80 20.27
CA ASN A 37 16.61 35.14 20.79
C ASN A 37 17.32 36.23 19.97
N ILE A 38 17.01 36.38 18.69
CA ILE A 38 17.59 37.42 17.82
C ILE A 38 16.88 38.77 18.03
N ASN A 39 15.54 38.75 18.11
CA ASN A 39 14.74 39.98 18.00
C ASN A 39 14.34 40.60 19.35
N PHE A 40 14.44 39.86 20.47
CA PHE A 40 14.00 40.32 21.77
C PHE A 40 15.12 40.28 22.81
N LYS A 41 15.14 41.27 23.70
CA LYS A 41 16.06 41.26 24.85
C LYS A 41 15.64 40.18 25.85
N PRO A 42 16.55 39.27 26.25
CA PRO A 42 16.29 38.29 27.30
C PRO A 42 15.75 38.97 28.57
N GLY A 43 14.69 38.40 29.15
CA GLY A 43 14.06 38.94 30.37
C GLY A 43 13.08 40.10 30.17
N SER A 44 12.92 40.62 28.95
CA SER A 44 11.86 41.60 28.66
C SER A 44 10.46 40.96 28.78
N PRO A 45 9.41 41.71 29.15
CA PRO A 45 8.05 41.17 29.23
C PRO A 45 7.58 40.50 27.92
N MET A 46 7.96 41.07 26.77
CA MET A 46 7.65 40.49 25.45
C MET A 46 8.42 39.18 25.20
N PHE A 47 9.69 39.11 25.61
CA PHE A 47 10.48 37.87 25.50
C PHE A 47 9.85 36.75 26.34
N ILE A 48 9.48 37.04 27.58
CA ILE A 48 8.88 36.07 28.50
C ILE A 48 7.52 35.60 27.96
N ALA A 49 6.66 36.53 27.53
CA ALA A 49 5.34 36.22 26.99
C ALA A 49 5.43 35.32 25.74
N GLU A 50 6.33 35.61 24.81
CA GLU A 50 6.49 34.80 23.59
C GLU A 50 7.16 33.45 23.88
N ARG A 51 8.17 33.41 24.74
CA ARG A 51 8.79 32.16 25.22
C ARG A 51 7.76 31.20 25.80
N ASP A 52 6.86 31.73 26.63
CA ASP A 52 5.85 30.95 27.35
C ASP A 52 4.69 30.53 26.44
N ARG A 53 4.56 31.12 25.24
CA ARG A 53 3.60 30.68 24.21
C ARG A 53 4.14 29.60 23.28
N ILE A 54 5.42 29.68 22.90
CA ILE A 54 6.00 28.78 21.88
C ILE A 54 5.86 27.30 22.24
N THR A 55 6.16 26.94 23.50
CA THR A 55 6.12 25.52 23.91
C THR A 55 4.69 24.99 23.98
N PRO A 56 3.73 25.62 24.67
CA PRO A 56 2.33 25.16 24.68
C PRO A 56 1.71 25.07 23.29
N GLU A 57 1.92 26.06 22.42
CA GLU A 57 1.38 26.03 21.05
C GLU A 57 1.94 24.86 20.23
N CYS A 58 3.24 24.56 20.38
CA CYS A 58 3.84 23.38 19.74
C CYS A 58 3.27 22.08 20.29
N THR A 59 3.05 22.00 21.61
CA THR A 59 2.45 20.81 22.23
C THR A 59 1.04 20.59 21.70
N VAL A 60 0.20 21.63 21.65
CA VAL A 60 -1.16 21.54 21.09
C VAL A 60 -1.13 21.07 19.63
N GLU A 61 -0.25 21.64 18.79
CA GLU A 61 -0.12 21.22 17.39
C GLU A 61 0.25 19.72 17.25
N ILE A 62 1.09 19.20 18.14
CA ILE A 62 1.45 17.77 18.18
C ILE A 62 0.29 16.91 18.69
N GLU A 63 -0.39 17.33 19.75
CA GLU A 63 -1.54 16.61 20.32
C GLU A 63 -2.71 16.52 19.32
N ASP A 64 -3.02 17.61 18.62
CA ASP A 64 -4.05 17.64 17.57
C ASP A 64 -3.67 16.70 16.42
N ALA A 65 -2.41 16.74 15.97
CA ALA A 65 -1.90 15.83 14.95
C ALA A 65 -2.03 14.36 15.37
N ARG A 66 -1.75 14.06 16.65
CA ARG A 66 -1.87 12.70 17.20
C ARG A 66 -3.33 12.28 17.25
N HIS A 67 -4.21 13.14 17.76
CA HIS A 67 -5.63 12.88 17.86
C HIS A 67 -6.24 12.55 16.49
N ASP A 68 -5.96 13.36 15.47
CA ASP A 68 -6.43 13.15 14.10
C ASP A 68 -6.00 11.78 13.56
N CYS A 69 -4.72 11.44 13.71
CA CYS A 69 -4.16 10.20 13.18
C CYS A 69 -4.71 8.97 13.93
N LEU A 70 -4.81 9.05 15.27
CA LEU A 70 -5.40 7.98 16.07
C LEU A 70 -6.87 7.76 15.74
N LYS A 71 -7.63 8.84 15.56
CA LYS A 71 -9.04 8.75 15.19
C LYS A 71 -9.21 8.06 13.83
N ALA A 72 -8.51 8.53 12.81
CA ALA A 72 -8.57 7.95 11.46
C ALA A 72 -8.20 6.46 11.46
N PHE A 73 -7.15 6.07 12.20
CA PHE A 73 -6.75 4.67 12.32
C PHE A 73 -7.79 3.83 13.08
N ASN A 74 -8.29 4.31 14.23
CA ASN A 74 -9.27 3.57 15.02
C ASN A 74 -10.61 3.39 14.29
N ASP A 75 -11.05 4.39 13.53
CA ASP A 75 -12.27 4.30 12.72
C ASP A 75 -12.13 3.19 11.64
N ALA A 76 -10.99 3.14 10.94
CA ALA A 76 -10.70 2.10 9.95
C ALA A 76 -10.54 0.70 10.58
N LEU A 77 -9.93 0.63 11.77
CA LEU A 77 -9.79 -0.62 12.53
C LEU A 77 -11.15 -1.17 12.95
N GLU A 78 -12.02 -0.33 13.50
CA GLU A 78 -13.36 -0.74 13.91
C GLU A 78 -14.20 -1.20 12.72
N GLU A 79 -14.17 -0.48 11.59
CA GLU A 79 -14.84 -0.90 10.35
C GLU A 79 -14.35 -2.30 9.91
N THR A 80 -13.04 -2.55 9.96
CA THR A 80 -12.45 -3.85 9.59
C THR A 80 -12.88 -4.97 10.55
N ILE A 81 -12.88 -4.71 11.86
CA ILE A 81 -13.32 -5.69 12.87
C ILE A 81 -14.80 -6.05 12.68
N ILE A 82 -15.64 -5.06 12.39
CA ILE A 82 -17.06 -5.27 12.11
C ILE A 82 -17.23 -6.15 10.87
N CYS A 83 -16.50 -5.87 9.79
CA CYS A 83 -16.54 -6.67 8.56
C CYS A 83 -16.14 -8.13 8.82
N GLU A 84 -15.03 -8.38 9.52
CA GLU A 84 -14.58 -9.76 9.79
C GLU A 84 -15.57 -10.52 10.69
N ARG A 85 -16.16 -9.85 11.68
CA ARG A 85 -17.23 -10.44 12.49
C ARG A 85 -18.47 -10.74 11.65
N ALA A 86 -18.84 -9.85 10.73
CA ALA A 86 -19.96 -10.08 9.82
C ALA A 86 -19.73 -11.29 8.92
N HIS A 87 -18.53 -11.48 8.38
CA HIS A 87 -18.20 -12.67 7.57
C HIS A 87 -18.40 -13.98 8.34
N ALA A 88 -18.05 -13.99 9.63
CA ALA A 88 -18.24 -15.17 10.47
C ALA A 88 -19.72 -15.43 10.84
N THR A 89 -20.57 -14.40 10.89
CA THR A 89 -21.98 -14.55 11.25
C THR A 89 -22.90 -14.82 10.06
N VAL A 90 -22.45 -14.54 8.83
CA VAL A 90 -23.23 -14.78 7.62
C VAL A 90 -23.19 -16.26 7.22
N ILE A 91 -24.37 -16.89 7.23
CA ILE A 91 -24.60 -18.23 6.68
C ILE A 91 -25.72 -18.10 5.64
N THR A 92 -25.38 -18.37 4.38
CA THR A 92 -26.34 -18.34 3.27
C THR A 92 -26.82 -19.76 2.92
N ASN A 93 -27.91 -19.87 2.18
CA ASN A 93 -28.38 -21.17 1.66
C ASN A 93 -27.31 -21.84 0.78
N ASP A 94 -26.56 -21.06 0.00
CA ASP A 94 -25.46 -21.57 -0.81
C ASP A 94 -24.30 -22.07 0.06
N THR A 95 -23.96 -21.35 1.14
CA THR A 95 -22.98 -21.82 2.14
C THR A 95 -23.41 -23.18 2.69
N THR A 96 -24.65 -23.31 3.15
CA THR A 96 -25.17 -24.55 3.73
C THR A 96 -25.13 -25.72 2.73
N ARG A 97 -25.57 -25.47 1.49
CA ARG A 97 -25.56 -26.48 0.43
C ARG A 97 -24.14 -26.96 0.12
N LEU A 98 -23.21 -26.02 -0.07
CA LEU A 98 -21.83 -26.34 -0.41
C LEU A 98 -21.12 -27.03 0.76
N MET A 99 -21.36 -26.61 1.99
CA MET A 99 -20.88 -27.32 3.19
C MET A 99 -21.39 -28.76 3.22
N GLY A 100 -22.67 -29.01 2.91
CA GLY A 100 -23.22 -30.37 2.86
C GLY A 100 -22.52 -31.28 1.83
N VAL A 101 -22.19 -30.73 0.65
CA VAL A 101 -21.44 -31.47 -0.38
C VAL A 101 -20.01 -31.76 0.08
N LEU A 102 -19.33 -30.76 0.64
CA LEU A 102 -17.94 -30.86 1.05
C LEU A 102 -17.77 -31.68 2.36
N ASP A 103 -18.78 -31.78 3.21
CA ASP A 103 -18.72 -32.58 4.44
C ASP A 103 -18.52 -34.07 4.13
N CYS A 104 -18.97 -34.55 2.95
CA CYS A 104 -18.67 -35.91 2.47
C CYS A 104 -17.17 -36.17 2.27
N LEU A 105 -16.38 -35.12 2.02
CA LEU A 105 -14.92 -35.23 1.80
C LEU A 105 -14.13 -35.18 3.10
N LYS A 106 -14.74 -34.77 4.21
CA LYS A 106 -14.07 -34.54 5.50
C LYS A 106 -13.46 -35.79 6.12
N ASP A 107 -13.94 -36.98 5.78
CA ASP A 107 -13.41 -38.26 6.24
C ASP A 107 -12.73 -39.05 5.12
N SER A 108 -12.67 -38.48 3.92
CA SER A 108 -11.98 -39.08 2.77
C SER A 108 -10.50 -38.68 2.79
N SER A 109 -9.65 -39.56 2.26
CA SER A 109 -8.26 -39.21 1.94
C SER A 109 -8.26 -38.25 0.75
N VAL A 110 -7.77 -37.03 0.96
CA VAL A 110 -7.67 -35.98 -0.07
C VAL A 110 -6.20 -35.65 -0.27
N SER A 111 -5.71 -35.77 -1.50
CA SER A 111 -4.34 -35.38 -1.87
C SER A 111 -4.17 -33.85 -1.90
N VAL A 112 -2.91 -33.40 -1.87
CA VAL A 112 -2.57 -31.96 -1.97
C VAL A 112 -3.13 -31.34 -3.26
N ASP A 113 -3.08 -32.05 -4.38
CA ASP A 113 -3.53 -31.55 -5.68
C ASP A 113 -5.06 -31.44 -5.75
N GLU A 114 -5.78 -32.44 -5.24
CA GLU A 114 -7.25 -32.41 -5.15
C GLU A 114 -7.71 -31.28 -4.23
N TYR A 115 -7.05 -31.13 -3.08
CA TYR A 115 -7.32 -30.03 -2.16
C TYR A 115 -7.10 -28.66 -2.84
N ALA A 116 -5.96 -28.49 -3.52
CA ALA A 116 -5.65 -27.24 -4.21
C ALA A 116 -6.69 -26.89 -5.29
N ALA A 117 -7.11 -27.87 -6.10
CA ALA A 117 -8.14 -27.68 -7.12
C ALA A 117 -9.50 -27.30 -6.51
N LEU A 118 -9.88 -27.92 -5.38
CA LEU A 118 -11.13 -27.58 -4.69
C LEU A 118 -11.10 -26.18 -4.08
N VAL A 119 -9.98 -25.81 -3.44
CA VAL A 119 -9.81 -24.48 -2.84
C VAL A 119 -9.77 -23.39 -3.91
N GLU A 120 -9.19 -23.64 -5.08
CA GLU A 120 -9.24 -22.68 -6.19
C GLU A 120 -10.67 -22.36 -6.63
N VAL A 121 -11.56 -23.36 -6.64
CA VAL A 121 -12.95 -23.18 -7.07
C VAL A 121 -13.83 -22.64 -5.94
N TYR A 122 -13.62 -23.05 -4.70
CA TYR A 122 -14.58 -22.82 -3.61
C TYR A 122 -14.04 -22.02 -2.42
N GLY A 123 -12.71 -21.95 -2.25
CA GLY A 123 -12.07 -21.24 -1.16
C GLY A 123 -12.20 -19.72 -1.28
N ASN A 124 -12.03 -19.03 -0.15
CA ASN A 124 -12.11 -17.58 0.01
C ASN A 124 -13.47 -16.97 -0.36
N LYS A 125 -14.51 -17.78 -0.59
CA LYS A 125 -15.87 -17.32 -0.93
C LYS A 125 -16.77 -17.13 0.29
N SER A 126 -16.49 -17.85 1.36
CA SER A 126 -17.28 -17.86 2.59
C SER A 126 -16.44 -18.34 3.74
N TYR A 127 -16.53 -17.64 4.87
CA TYR A 127 -15.79 -17.96 6.09
C TYR A 127 -15.93 -19.44 6.49
N TRP A 128 -17.16 -19.96 6.46
CA TRP A 128 -17.47 -21.33 6.89
C TRP A 128 -16.98 -22.40 5.90
N ILE A 129 -16.90 -22.07 4.62
CA ILE A 129 -16.31 -22.95 3.61
C ILE A 129 -14.79 -23.05 3.84
N ASP A 130 -14.15 -21.92 4.14
CA ASP A 130 -12.72 -21.91 4.48
C ASP A 130 -12.44 -22.69 5.78
N ARG A 131 -13.31 -22.60 6.78
CA ARG A 131 -13.20 -23.43 8.01
C ARG A 131 -13.28 -24.93 7.69
N LEU A 132 -14.16 -25.31 6.77
CA LEU A 132 -14.28 -26.71 6.35
C LEU A 132 -13.03 -27.19 5.60
N PHE A 133 -12.47 -26.35 4.72
CA PHE A 133 -11.21 -26.65 4.04
C PHE A 133 -10.02 -26.74 4.99
N GLU A 134 -9.93 -25.90 6.02
CA GLU A 134 -8.89 -26.06 7.05
C GLU A 134 -9.00 -27.42 7.75
N LYS A 135 -10.23 -27.86 8.07
CA LYS A 135 -10.45 -29.16 8.70
C LYS A 135 -10.08 -30.34 7.80
N ILE A 136 -10.38 -30.23 6.50
CA ILE A 136 -9.96 -31.23 5.50
C ILE A 136 -8.43 -31.27 5.42
N ALA A 137 -7.78 -30.11 5.38
CA ALA A 137 -6.33 -30.01 5.32
C ALA A 137 -5.66 -30.63 6.56
N GLU A 138 -6.13 -30.29 7.76
CA GLU A 138 -5.61 -30.81 9.02
C GLU A 138 -5.64 -32.35 9.06
N LYS A 139 -6.78 -32.95 8.71
CA LYS A 139 -6.94 -34.41 8.70
C LYS A 139 -6.05 -35.13 7.69
N ASN A 140 -5.71 -34.46 6.59
CA ASN A 140 -4.89 -35.01 5.52
C ASN A 140 -3.40 -34.59 5.64
N GLY A 141 -3.01 -33.90 6.71
CA GLY A 141 -1.63 -33.45 6.92
C GLY A 141 -1.16 -32.39 5.93
N ILE A 142 -2.08 -31.58 5.38
CA ILE A 142 -1.79 -30.50 4.45
C ILE A 142 -1.52 -29.22 5.26
N PHE A 143 -0.27 -28.75 5.25
CA PHE A 143 0.17 -27.62 6.08
C PHE A 143 -0.12 -26.24 5.44
N GLU A 144 -0.01 -26.13 4.12
CA GLU A 144 -0.22 -24.87 3.41
C GLU A 144 -1.67 -24.78 2.91
N THR A 145 -2.55 -24.27 3.77
CA THR A 145 -3.94 -24.03 3.40
C THR A 145 -4.01 -22.77 2.54
N LYS A 146 -4.68 -22.80 1.39
CA LYS A 146 -4.87 -21.63 0.50
C LYS A 146 -6.21 -20.94 0.75
N VAL A 147 -6.59 -20.82 2.02
CA VAL A 147 -7.87 -20.24 2.47
C VAL A 147 -7.62 -19.12 3.48
N GLN A 148 -8.64 -18.29 3.76
CA GLN A 148 -8.48 -17.20 4.72
C GLN A 148 -8.09 -17.73 6.12
N PRO A 149 -7.39 -16.95 6.96
CA PRO A 149 -7.20 -17.29 8.36
C PRO A 149 -8.52 -17.27 9.15
N SER A 150 -8.49 -17.87 10.35
CA SER A 150 -9.62 -17.84 11.29
C SER A 150 -9.93 -16.43 11.79
N LEU A 151 -11.16 -16.21 12.24
CA LEU A 151 -11.55 -14.94 12.84
C LEU A 151 -10.63 -14.60 14.02
N THR A 152 -10.31 -15.58 14.86
CA THR A 152 -9.38 -15.40 15.99
C THR A 152 -8.02 -14.92 15.51
N ALA A 153 -7.41 -15.61 14.53
CA ALA A 153 -6.11 -15.23 13.99
C ALA A 153 -6.13 -13.82 13.36
N LYS A 154 -7.18 -13.49 12.60
CA LYS A 154 -7.35 -12.15 12.03
C LYS A 154 -7.45 -11.08 13.11
N LEU A 155 -8.28 -11.29 14.14
CA LEU A 155 -8.43 -10.33 15.24
C LEU A 155 -7.15 -10.17 16.06
N GLU A 156 -6.37 -11.25 16.27
CA GLU A 156 -5.06 -11.17 16.92
C GLU A 156 -4.08 -10.30 16.12
N ILE A 157 -4.03 -10.48 14.79
CA ILE A 157 -3.17 -9.66 13.92
C ILE A 157 -3.62 -8.20 13.92
N LEU A 158 -4.93 -7.93 13.88
CA LEU A 158 -5.47 -6.56 13.98
C LEU A 158 -5.17 -5.91 15.33
N ASN A 159 -5.21 -6.68 16.42
CA ASN A 159 -4.82 -6.20 17.75
C ASN A 159 -3.32 -5.90 17.83
N GLU A 160 -2.46 -6.73 17.22
CA GLU A 160 -1.03 -6.47 17.09
C GLU A 160 -0.78 -5.16 16.31
N LEU A 161 -1.43 -5.00 15.15
CA LEU A 161 -1.37 -3.76 14.36
C LEU A 161 -1.82 -2.54 15.19
N ALA A 162 -2.89 -2.68 15.95
CA ALA A 162 -3.44 -1.61 16.78
C ALA A 162 -2.50 -1.21 17.92
N ALA A 163 -1.92 -2.19 18.61
CA ALA A 163 -0.95 -1.94 19.67
C ALA A 163 0.25 -1.17 19.13
N ASN A 164 0.86 -1.66 18.04
CA ASN A 164 2.03 -1.04 17.43
C ASN A 164 1.75 0.38 16.91
N THR A 165 0.61 0.59 16.26
CA THR A 165 0.26 1.90 15.69
C THR A 165 -0.01 2.92 16.80
N ARG A 166 -0.71 2.50 17.88
CA ARG A 166 -0.96 3.37 19.03
C ARG A 166 0.31 3.69 19.79
N GLU A 167 1.17 2.70 20.00
CA GLU A 167 2.50 2.91 20.61
C GLU A 167 3.29 3.92 19.80
N TYR A 168 3.40 3.74 18.48
CA TYR A 168 4.09 4.69 17.60
C TYR A 168 3.53 6.12 17.75
N LEU A 169 2.21 6.30 17.63
CA LEU A 169 1.61 7.64 17.66
C LEU A 169 1.72 8.31 19.03
N ASN A 170 1.64 7.55 20.12
CA ASN A 170 1.72 8.09 21.48
C ASN A 170 3.15 8.40 21.91
N GLU A 171 4.11 7.60 21.46
CA GLU A 171 5.45 7.61 22.01
C GLU A 171 6.53 8.15 21.06
N TYR A 172 6.21 8.43 19.80
CA TYR A 172 7.15 8.99 18.84
C TYR A 172 7.64 10.38 19.27
N ASP A 173 8.96 10.46 19.47
CA ASP A 173 9.72 11.63 19.90
C ASP A 173 10.78 12.07 18.88
N GLY A 174 10.85 11.39 17.73
CA GLY A 174 11.86 11.59 16.69
C GLY A 174 13.18 10.85 16.90
N GLU A 175 13.42 10.23 18.07
CA GLU A 175 14.71 9.60 18.40
C GLU A 175 14.60 8.09 18.68
N LYS A 176 13.41 7.58 19.02
CA LYS A 176 13.19 6.16 19.32
C LYS A 176 13.44 5.25 18.11
N LYS A 177 14.52 4.46 18.22
CA LYS A 177 15.01 3.53 17.18
C LYS A 177 14.09 2.38 16.81
N ASN A 178 13.11 2.03 17.65
CA ASN A 178 12.21 0.89 17.39
C ASN A 178 11.09 1.25 16.39
N PHE A 179 10.71 2.52 16.33
CA PHE A 179 9.66 3.01 15.44
C PHE A 179 9.96 2.86 13.94
N PRO A 180 11.20 3.05 13.46
CA PRO A 180 11.57 2.67 12.11
C PRO A 180 11.24 1.23 11.73
N VAL A 181 11.25 0.28 12.68
CA VAL A 181 10.97 -1.13 12.41
C VAL A 181 9.46 -1.37 12.33
N THR A 182 8.71 -0.93 13.35
CA THR A 182 7.25 -1.18 13.45
C THR A 182 6.42 -0.36 12.45
N SER A 183 6.94 0.76 11.96
CA SER A 183 6.32 1.54 10.87
C SER A 183 6.83 1.18 9.48
N SER A 184 7.78 0.24 9.35
CA SER A 184 8.34 -0.12 8.04
C SER A 184 7.33 -0.86 7.16
N ASP A 185 7.40 -0.62 5.85
CA ASP A 185 6.64 -1.34 4.83
C ASP A 185 6.78 -2.86 4.98
N LYS A 186 8.00 -3.32 5.23
CA LYS A 186 8.29 -4.74 5.46
C LYS A 186 7.46 -5.31 6.61
N TYR A 187 7.40 -4.60 7.73
CA TYR A 187 6.67 -5.08 8.90
C TYR A 187 5.16 -5.07 8.63
N ILE A 188 4.63 -3.99 8.06
CA ILE A 188 3.21 -3.86 7.73
C ILE A 188 2.77 -4.92 6.71
N TYR A 189 3.54 -5.12 5.64
CA TYR A 189 3.25 -6.17 4.65
C TYR A 189 3.36 -7.58 5.23
N LYS A 190 4.26 -7.84 6.18
CA LYS A 190 4.31 -9.13 6.88
C LYS A 190 3.04 -9.37 7.72
N MET A 191 2.51 -8.33 8.36
CA MET A 191 1.24 -8.46 9.09
C MET A 191 0.08 -8.70 8.13
N GLU A 192 0.04 -7.97 7.01
CA GLU A 192 -0.95 -8.15 5.95
C GLU A 192 -0.87 -9.56 5.31
N GLU A 193 0.33 -10.08 5.04
CA GLU A 193 0.55 -11.43 4.52
C GLU A 193 0.01 -12.49 5.48
N ARG A 194 0.21 -12.33 6.81
CA ARG A 194 -0.41 -13.21 7.82
C ARG A 194 -1.93 -13.06 7.85
N TYR A 195 -2.44 -11.84 7.75
CA TYR A 195 -3.88 -11.53 7.79
C TYR A 195 -4.65 -12.15 6.62
N THR A 196 -3.98 -12.29 5.49
CA THR A 196 -4.55 -12.78 4.22
C THR A 196 -4.15 -14.21 3.90
N ASN A 197 -3.34 -14.85 4.76
CA ASN A 197 -2.69 -16.13 4.48
C ASN A 197 -1.97 -16.15 3.13
N GLY A 198 -0.95 -15.30 2.98
CA GLY A 198 -0.18 -15.21 1.75
C GLY A 198 -0.94 -14.59 0.58
N TYR A 199 -1.86 -13.66 0.85
CA TYR A 199 -2.74 -13.05 -0.15
C TYR A 199 -3.70 -14.02 -0.84
N SER A 200 -4.06 -15.10 -0.14
CA SER A 200 -5.05 -16.06 -0.60
C SER A 200 -6.38 -15.37 -0.91
N GLY A 201 -6.91 -15.54 -2.12
CA GLY A 201 -8.19 -14.94 -2.53
C GLY A 201 -8.19 -13.41 -2.61
N VAL A 202 -7.03 -12.75 -2.49
CA VAL A 202 -6.92 -11.29 -2.55
C VAL A 202 -6.59 -10.84 -3.98
N HIS A 203 -7.39 -9.93 -4.52
CA HIS A 203 -7.08 -9.30 -5.80
C HIS A 203 -6.25 -8.02 -5.58
N MET A 204 -5.00 -8.04 -6.06
CA MET A 204 -4.09 -6.91 -6.02
C MET A 204 -3.72 -6.46 -7.43
N SER A 205 -3.54 -5.15 -7.61
CA SER A 205 -2.95 -4.62 -8.84
C SER A 205 -1.50 -5.08 -9.02
N GLY A 206 -1.00 -5.08 -10.26
CA GLY A 206 0.41 -5.42 -10.56
C GLY A 206 1.39 -4.60 -9.72
N ARG A 207 1.12 -3.29 -9.60
CA ARG A 207 1.86 -2.36 -8.73
C ARG A 207 1.88 -2.77 -7.26
N GLU A 208 0.72 -3.11 -6.71
CA GLU A 208 0.58 -3.52 -5.31
C GLU A 208 1.33 -4.82 -5.03
N THR A 209 1.25 -5.78 -5.95
CA THR A 209 1.99 -7.03 -5.89
C THR A 209 3.49 -6.79 -5.96
N ALA A 210 3.96 -5.96 -6.91
CA ALA A 210 5.37 -5.62 -7.06
C ALA A 210 5.95 -4.95 -5.81
N LYS A 211 5.23 -4.02 -5.17
CA LYS A 211 5.66 -3.40 -3.90
C LYS A 211 5.91 -4.43 -2.79
N ARG A 212 5.00 -5.39 -2.64
CA ARG A 212 5.12 -6.47 -1.62
C ARG A 212 6.27 -7.42 -1.95
N LEU A 213 6.41 -7.84 -3.20
CA LEU A 213 7.51 -8.68 -3.66
C LEU A 213 8.87 -8.01 -3.43
N VAL A 214 9.02 -6.76 -3.85
CA VAL A 214 10.26 -5.99 -3.66
C VAL A 214 10.55 -5.80 -2.17
N SER A 215 9.55 -5.44 -1.36
CA SER A 215 9.75 -5.27 0.09
C SER A 215 10.13 -6.59 0.77
N LYS A 216 9.56 -7.72 0.34
CA LYS A 216 9.90 -9.06 0.84
C LYS A 216 11.33 -9.42 0.49
N ALA A 217 11.71 -9.24 -0.79
CA ALA A 217 13.04 -9.56 -1.28
C ALA A 217 14.13 -8.71 -0.63
N LEU A 218 13.95 -7.38 -0.58
CA LEU A 218 14.88 -6.47 0.07
C LEU A 218 14.91 -6.63 1.60
N GLY A 219 13.88 -7.26 2.16
CA GLY A 219 13.79 -7.61 3.57
C GLY A 219 14.49 -8.91 3.94
N MET A 220 14.98 -9.71 2.99
CA MET A 220 15.65 -10.99 3.29
C MET A 220 17.02 -10.79 3.93
N GLY A 221 17.50 -11.83 4.64
CA GLY A 221 18.63 -11.83 5.57
C GLY A 221 19.80 -10.95 5.17
N ASP A 222 20.81 -11.57 4.57
CA ASP A 222 22.01 -10.87 4.11
C ASP A 222 21.85 -10.34 2.68
N SER A 223 22.89 -9.67 2.19
CA SER A 223 22.85 -9.04 0.86
C SER A 223 22.79 -10.05 -0.29
N LEU A 224 23.41 -11.21 -0.12
CA LEU A 224 23.38 -12.28 -1.12
C LEU A 224 21.97 -12.84 -1.23
N ASP A 225 21.30 -13.13 -0.12
CA ASP A 225 19.92 -13.61 -0.09
C ASP A 225 18.97 -12.65 -0.82
N ARG A 226 19.10 -11.35 -0.55
CA ARG A 226 18.29 -10.30 -1.23
C ARG A 226 18.54 -10.32 -2.73
N SER A 227 19.81 -10.35 -3.13
CA SER A 227 20.22 -10.30 -4.54
C SER A 227 19.78 -11.53 -5.33
N VAL A 228 19.86 -12.72 -4.73
CA VAL A 228 19.41 -13.99 -5.34
C VAL A 228 17.89 -14.03 -5.43
N THR A 229 17.19 -13.58 -4.38
CA THR A 229 15.73 -13.54 -4.36
C THR A 229 15.19 -12.59 -5.41
N LEU A 230 15.74 -11.37 -5.52
CA LEU A 230 15.35 -10.43 -6.57
C LEU A 230 15.66 -10.98 -7.97
N SER A 231 16.83 -11.58 -8.18
CA SER A 231 17.20 -12.17 -9.47
C SER A 231 16.24 -13.28 -9.88
N ASN A 232 15.89 -14.16 -8.94
CA ASN A 232 14.92 -15.23 -9.18
C ASN A 232 13.52 -14.67 -9.47
N MET A 233 13.05 -13.68 -8.70
CA MET A 233 11.76 -13.02 -8.94
C MET A 233 11.69 -12.40 -10.33
N LEU A 234 12.71 -11.65 -10.73
CA LEU A 234 12.78 -11.04 -12.07
C LEU A 234 12.80 -12.11 -13.17
N ARG A 235 13.48 -13.23 -12.94
CA ARG A 235 13.56 -14.31 -13.94
C ARG A 235 12.25 -15.08 -14.12
N THR A 236 11.47 -15.27 -13.06
CA THR A 236 10.25 -16.08 -13.09
C THR A 236 8.95 -15.28 -13.25
N ALA A 237 8.99 -13.97 -13.04
CA ALA A 237 7.85 -13.09 -13.26
C ALA A 237 7.48 -13.00 -14.75
N THR A 238 6.20 -12.76 -15.03
CA THR A 238 5.74 -12.39 -16.38
C THR A 238 6.32 -11.04 -16.79
N PRO A 239 6.44 -10.73 -18.10
CA PRO A 239 7.01 -9.46 -18.57
C PRO A 239 6.37 -8.23 -17.90
N ASP A 240 5.04 -8.16 -17.84
CA ASP A 240 4.31 -7.04 -17.22
C ASP A 240 4.66 -6.90 -15.72
N MET A 241 4.83 -8.02 -15.01
CA MET A 241 5.20 -8.01 -13.59
C MET A 241 6.68 -7.66 -13.39
N GLN A 242 7.56 -8.07 -14.32
CA GLN A 242 8.97 -7.66 -14.31
C GLN A 242 9.07 -6.13 -14.42
N ASP A 243 8.34 -5.52 -15.35
CA ASP A 243 8.31 -4.06 -15.52
C ASP A 243 7.78 -3.35 -14.28
N GLU A 244 6.74 -3.86 -13.62
CA GLU A 244 6.26 -3.30 -12.35
C GLU A 244 7.29 -3.43 -11.22
N ILE A 245 7.96 -4.58 -11.09
CA ILE A 245 9.04 -4.79 -10.11
C ILE A 245 10.18 -3.80 -10.37
N LEU A 246 10.64 -3.68 -11.61
CA LEU A 246 11.72 -2.77 -11.99
C LEU A 246 11.34 -1.31 -11.79
N SER A 247 10.10 -0.94 -12.12
CA SER A 247 9.56 0.39 -11.87
C SER A 247 9.54 0.72 -10.38
N VAL A 248 9.16 -0.23 -9.51
CA VAL A 248 9.21 -0.04 -8.05
C VAL A 248 10.65 0.06 -7.57
N LEU A 249 11.58 -0.74 -8.10
CA LEU A 249 13.00 -0.67 -7.75
C LEU A 249 13.67 0.65 -8.18
N ALA A 250 13.22 1.22 -9.28
CA ALA A 250 13.66 2.52 -9.77
C ALA A 250 13.10 3.71 -8.98
N GLU A 251 12.02 3.52 -8.21
CA GLU A 251 11.48 4.56 -7.33
C GLU A 251 12.37 4.76 -6.09
N GLY A 252 12.96 5.96 -6.01
CA GLY A 252 13.70 6.43 -4.85
C GLY A 252 15.10 5.83 -4.72
N GLU A 253 15.88 6.35 -3.78
CA GLU A 253 17.17 5.77 -3.45
C GLU A 253 16.96 4.51 -2.59
N ARG A 254 17.44 3.37 -3.10
CA ARG A 254 17.44 2.10 -2.37
C ARG A 254 18.89 1.69 -2.10
N PRO A 255 19.43 1.94 -0.89
CA PRO A 255 20.81 1.58 -0.55
C PRO A 255 21.11 0.09 -0.72
N ALA A 256 20.11 -0.78 -0.57
CA ALA A 256 20.28 -2.21 -0.80
C ALA A 256 20.61 -2.56 -2.26
N LEU A 257 20.29 -1.70 -3.24
CA LEU A 257 20.61 -1.91 -4.65
C LEU A 257 22.04 -1.52 -5.02
N SER A 258 22.74 -0.74 -4.18
CA SER A 258 24.14 -0.38 -4.42
C SER A 258 25.13 -1.41 -3.86
N ASP A 259 24.64 -2.50 -3.27
CA ASP A 259 25.49 -3.55 -2.73
C ASP A 259 26.22 -4.32 -3.85
N PRO A 260 27.52 -4.65 -3.67
CA PRO A 260 28.29 -5.42 -4.66
C PRO A 260 27.66 -6.76 -5.06
N THR A 261 26.91 -7.43 -4.17
CA THR A 261 26.21 -8.69 -4.46
C THR A 261 25.13 -8.54 -5.54
N MET A 262 24.53 -7.35 -5.68
CA MET A 262 23.55 -7.06 -6.72
C MET A 262 24.17 -7.02 -8.13
N ASN A 263 25.47 -6.69 -8.24
CA ASN A 263 26.21 -6.85 -9.49
C ASN A 263 26.45 -8.33 -9.80
N LEU A 264 26.81 -9.12 -8.78
CA LEU A 264 27.15 -10.53 -8.94
C LEU A 264 25.96 -11.36 -9.46
N THR A 265 24.73 -11.03 -9.04
CA THR A 265 23.52 -11.70 -9.53
C THR A 265 22.93 -11.05 -10.79
N GLY A 266 23.56 -9.99 -11.31
CA GLY A 266 23.12 -9.25 -12.50
C GLY A 266 21.90 -8.35 -12.29
N VAL A 267 21.33 -8.29 -11.07
CA VAL A 267 20.15 -7.47 -10.76
C VAL A 267 20.44 -6.00 -10.99
N LYS A 268 21.62 -5.53 -10.58
CA LYS A 268 22.02 -4.12 -10.75
C LYS A 268 22.05 -3.72 -12.23
N ASP A 269 22.62 -4.56 -13.10
CA ASP A 269 22.67 -4.28 -14.54
C ASP A 269 21.28 -4.25 -15.19
N VAL A 270 20.34 -5.07 -14.71
CA VAL A 270 18.95 -5.06 -15.19
C VAL A 270 18.25 -3.78 -14.77
N VAL A 271 18.36 -3.40 -13.49
CA VAL A 271 17.76 -2.17 -12.96
C VAL A 271 18.36 -0.93 -13.63
N ASP A 272 19.68 -0.84 -13.74
CA ASP A 272 20.36 0.30 -14.35
C ASP A 272 19.98 0.45 -15.85
N ARG A 273 19.85 -0.66 -16.58
CA ARG A 273 19.35 -0.66 -17.96
C ARG A 273 17.90 -0.20 -18.05
N PHE A 274 17.05 -0.67 -17.14
CA PHE A 274 15.65 -0.23 -17.08
C PHE A 274 15.56 1.27 -16.84
N ILE A 275 16.24 1.80 -15.82
CA ILE A 275 16.27 3.23 -15.49
C ILE A 275 16.75 4.07 -16.68
N LYS A 276 17.81 3.60 -17.37
CA LYS A 276 18.32 4.30 -18.56
C LYS A 276 17.29 4.31 -19.70
N THR A 277 16.65 3.17 -19.97
CA THR A 277 15.68 3.01 -21.06
C THR A 277 14.40 3.80 -20.78
N ASP A 278 13.87 3.72 -19.56
CA ASP A 278 12.68 4.47 -19.15
C ASP A 278 12.95 5.98 -19.11
N GLY A 279 14.13 6.39 -18.66
CA GLY A 279 14.59 7.79 -18.75
C GLY A 279 14.71 8.29 -20.19
N GLU A 280 15.09 7.44 -21.14
CA GLU A 280 15.10 7.74 -22.58
C GLU A 280 13.67 7.82 -23.14
N LEU A 281 12.76 6.94 -22.72
CA LEU A 281 11.34 6.97 -23.09
C LEU A 281 10.63 8.22 -22.57
N VAL A 282 10.87 8.63 -21.31
CA VAL A 282 10.34 9.88 -20.74
C VAL A 282 10.86 11.10 -21.50
N LYS A 283 12.15 11.11 -21.88
CA LYS A 283 12.73 12.17 -22.71
C LYS A 283 12.11 12.20 -24.11
N ALA A 284 11.91 11.03 -24.73
CA ALA A 284 11.29 10.90 -26.05
C ALA A 284 9.82 11.34 -26.02
N ALA A 285 9.06 10.93 -25.01
CA ALA A 285 7.68 11.36 -24.78
C ALA A 285 7.58 12.87 -24.57
N SER A 286 8.47 13.44 -23.74
CA SER A 286 8.56 14.90 -23.53
C SER A 286 8.89 15.65 -24.83
N ALA A 287 9.78 15.11 -25.66
CA ALA A 287 10.11 15.68 -26.97
C ALA A 287 8.94 15.55 -27.96
N ALA A 288 8.20 14.44 -27.95
CA ALA A 288 7.02 14.22 -28.77
C ALA A 288 5.86 15.14 -28.36
N MET A 289 5.65 15.35 -27.06
CA MET A 289 4.66 16.31 -26.55
C MET A 289 5.01 17.75 -26.94
N LYS A 290 6.28 18.16 -26.79
CA LYS A 290 6.74 19.47 -27.28
C LYS A 290 6.53 19.65 -28.78
N LYS A 291 6.79 18.60 -29.58
CA LYS A 291 6.51 18.60 -31.02
C LYS A 291 5.01 18.72 -31.30
N ALA A 292 4.16 17.99 -30.58
CA ALA A 292 2.71 18.07 -30.73
C ALA A 292 2.16 19.46 -30.35
N ASP A 293 2.70 20.09 -29.31
CA ASP A 293 2.32 21.45 -28.91
C ASP A 293 2.78 22.50 -29.92
N SER A 294 3.98 22.34 -30.50
CA SER A 294 4.45 23.20 -31.60
C SER A 294 3.68 22.98 -32.91
N ALA A 295 3.19 21.77 -33.18
CA ALA A 295 2.32 21.50 -34.33
C ALA A 295 0.92 22.13 -34.14
N LYS A 296 0.38 22.13 -32.92
CA LYS A 296 -0.87 22.84 -32.58
C LYS A 296 -0.73 24.36 -32.66
N SER A 297 0.44 24.93 -32.35
CA SER A 297 0.68 26.37 -32.52
C SER A 297 0.80 26.79 -33.98
N HIS A 298 1.36 25.93 -34.85
CA HIS A 298 1.39 26.17 -36.30
C HIS A 298 0.02 25.97 -36.98
N GLY A 299 -0.82 25.04 -36.51
CA GLY A 299 -2.20 24.87 -37.03
C GLY A 299 -3.14 26.04 -36.72
N LYS A 300 -2.84 26.85 -35.70
CA LYS A 300 -3.56 28.10 -35.40
C LYS A 300 -3.12 29.30 -36.25
N CYS A 301 -1.97 29.23 -36.93
CA CYS A 301 -1.52 30.29 -37.84
C CYS A 301 -2.03 30.14 -39.29
N THR A 302 -2.53 28.97 -39.68
CA THR A 302 -3.01 28.71 -41.06
C THR A 302 -4.53 28.70 -41.21
N SER A 303 -5.31 28.96 -40.15
CA SER A 303 -6.77 29.03 -40.20
C SER A 303 -7.32 30.43 -39.86
N ARG A 304 -7.01 31.42 -40.70
CA ARG A 304 -7.81 32.65 -40.76
C ARG A 304 -8.11 33.07 -42.21
N ASN A 305 -9.30 32.65 -42.64
CA ASN A 305 -10.20 33.21 -43.66
C ASN A 305 -9.79 33.14 -45.15
N PRO A 306 -10.75 32.79 -46.03
CA PRO A 306 -11.83 33.74 -46.36
C PRO A 306 -13.24 33.12 -46.43
N GLY A 307 -14.27 33.98 -46.39
CA GLY A 307 -15.55 33.67 -47.05
C GLY A 307 -16.81 33.85 -46.20
N ASN A 308 -17.19 35.11 -45.99
CA ASN A 308 -18.51 35.51 -45.54
C ASN A 308 -19.49 35.47 -46.73
N ASN A 309 -20.55 34.64 -46.74
CA ASN A 309 -21.89 35.01 -47.22
C ASN A 309 -22.98 33.91 -47.12
N ARG A 310 -23.99 34.20 -46.29
CA ARG A 310 -25.46 34.08 -46.49
C ARG A 310 -26.05 32.96 -47.37
N ARG A 311 -26.97 32.17 -46.77
CA ARG A 311 -28.44 32.02 -47.09
C ARG A 311 -28.98 30.76 -46.39
N THR A 312 -29.74 30.85 -45.29
CA THR A 312 -31.21 30.92 -45.18
C THR A 312 -32.00 29.77 -45.82
N LYS A 313 -32.92 29.20 -45.00
CA LYS A 313 -34.23 28.55 -45.28
C LYS A 313 -34.26 27.02 -45.04
N THR A 314 -34.84 26.58 -43.92
CA THR A 314 -36.27 26.29 -43.57
C THR A 314 -36.61 24.82 -43.72
N ASP A 315 -37.24 24.29 -42.66
CA ASP A 315 -38.31 23.27 -42.66
C ASP A 315 -37.96 21.86 -43.18
N SER A 316 -38.49 20.75 -42.67
CA SER A 316 -39.39 20.39 -41.57
C SER A 316 -39.64 18.86 -41.74
N PHE A 317 -40.31 18.20 -40.78
CA PHE A 317 -40.90 16.83 -40.89
C PHE A 317 -39.91 15.64 -40.94
N GLN A 318 -40.16 14.44 -40.43
CA GLN A 318 -41.12 13.82 -39.50
C GLN A 318 -40.63 12.37 -39.32
N THR A 319 -40.55 11.89 -38.07
CA THR A 319 -40.95 10.56 -37.52
C THR A 319 -40.76 9.19 -38.24
N TRP A 320 -40.58 8.16 -37.37
CA TRP A 320 -40.69 6.69 -37.49
C TRP A 320 -39.41 5.98 -38.03
N LEU A 321 -38.76 5.03 -37.35
CA LEU A 321 -39.08 4.05 -36.29
C LEU A 321 -38.03 4.07 -35.16
#